data_AF-A0A918PT69-F1
#
_entry.id   AF-A0A918PT69-F1
#
_cell.length_a   1.000
_cell.length_b   1.000
_cell.length_c   1.000
_cell.angle_alpha   90.00
_cell.angle_beta   90.00
_cell.angle_gamma   90.00
#
_symmetry.space_group_name_H-M   'P 1'
#
loop_
_entity.id
_entity.type
_entity.pdbx_description
1 polymer ?
#
loop_
_entity_poly.entity_id
_entity_poly.type
_entity_poly.pdbx_seq_one_letter_code
_entity_poly.pdbx_strand_id
1 'polypeptide(L)'
;MRVTFDVTRWFKPAAGQRRLELDVADPAIARVDEEWRPGRHALLMIPARPELSVEITPESDMWRMLDEIDGYAADAAATECPAYWRDREPDPLLVDPPGAAVSG
;
A
#
# COMPACT_ATOMS: atom_id res chain seq x y z
N MET A 1 -9.32 8.14 15.53
CA MET A 1 -10.06 9.12 14.72
C MET A 1 -10.16 8.62 13.28
N ARG A 2 -11.18 9.02 12.52
CA ARG A 2 -11.37 8.56 11.14
C ARG A 2 -10.82 9.56 10.15
N VAL A 3 -10.04 9.08 9.19
CA VAL A 3 -9.46 9.89 8.12
C VAL A 3 -9.82 9.27 6.77
N THR A 4 -10.11 10.13 5.80
CA THR A 4 -10.43 9.72 4.44
C THR A 4 -9.29 10.14 3.51
N PHE A 5 -8.79 9.19 2.73
CA PHE A 5 -7.76 9.41 1.73
C PHE A 5 -8.36 9.25 0.34
N ASP A 6 -8.03 10.16 -0.57
CA ASP A 6 -8.19 9.91 -2.00
C ASP A 6 -6.94 9.19 -2.50
N VAL A 7 -7.12 8.04 -3.14
CA VAL A 7 -6.01 7.20 -3.60
C VAL A 7 -5.53 7.68 -4.95
N THR A 8 -4.27 8.11 -5.01
CA THR A 8 -3.62 8.62 -6.23
C THR A 8 -2.99 7.52 -7.06
N ARG A 9 -2.44 6.48 -6.43
CA ARG A 9 -1.77 5.35 -7.08
C ARG A 9 -1.95 4.08 -6.26
N TRP A 10 -2.22 2.97 -6.95
CA TRP A 10 -2.12 1.62 -6.39
C TRP A 10 -0.82 0.97 -6.87
N PHE A 11 -0.13 0.26 -5.97
CA PHE A 11 1.05 -0.54 -6.32
C PHE A 11 0.66 -2.00 -6.50
N LYS A 12 -0.01 -2.58 -5.50
CA LYS A 12 -0.61 -3.91 -5.54
C LYS A 12 -1.92 -3.92 -4.74
N PRO A 13 -2.99 -4.54 -5.27
CA PRO A 13 -3.18 -4.88 -6.70
C PRO A 13 -3.02 -3.64 -7.59
N ALA A 14 -2.84 -3.79 -8.90
CA ALA A 14 -2.53 -2.65 -9.80
C ALA A 14 -3.65 -1.58 -9.87
N ALA A 15 -4.86 -1.95 -9.45
CA ALA A 15 -6.01 -1.07 -9.35
C ALA A 15 -6.85 -1.42 -8.12
N GLY A 16 -7.56 -0.44 -7.59
CA GLY A 16 -8.43 -0.63 -6.43
C GLY A 16 -9.33 0.57 -6.20
N GLN A 17 -9.80 0.71 -4.97
CA GLN A 17 -10.71 1.79 -4.59
C GLN A 17 -10.04 3.15 -4.73
N ARG A 18 -10.79 4.15 -5.19
CA ARG A 18 -10.29 5.54 -5.35
C ARG A 18 -10.28 6.31 -4.03
N ARG A 19 -10.90 5.75 -2.99
CA ARG A 19 -11.04 6.37 -1.68
C ARG A 19 -10.92 5.28 -0.62
N LEU A 20 -10.21 5.60 0.46
CA LEU A 20 -10.03 4.73 1.61
C LEU A 20 -10.39 5.50 2.89
N GLU A 21 -11.09 4.83 3.80
CA GLU A 21 -11.35 5.34 5.14
C GLU A 21 -10.57 4.49 6.15
N LEU A 22 -9.78 5.14 6.99
CA LEU A 22 -8.96 4.48 7.99
C LEU A 22 -9.23 5.06 9.37
N ASP A 23 -9.30 4.17 10.36
CA ASP A 23 -9.26 4.55 11.76
C ASP A 23 -7.81 4.61 12.21
N VAL A 24 -7.32 5.83 12.47
CA VAL A 24 -5.93 6.09 12.90
C VAL A 24 -5.91 6.55 14.36
N ALA A 25 -4.73 6.45 14.98
CA ALA A 25 -4.50 7.01 16.31
C ALA A 25 -4.66 8.54 16.29
N ASP A 26 -5.29 9.10 17.32
CA ASP A 26 -5.42 10.55 17.48
C ASP A 26 -4.06 11.17 17.86
N PRO A 27 -3.50 12.11 17.06
CA PRO A 27 -2.22 12.76 17.34
C PRO A 27 -2.15 13.43 18.70
N ALA A 28 -3.26 14.02 19.17
CA ALA A 28 -3.32 14.68 20.46
C ALA A 28 -3.11 13.69 21.63
N ILE A 29 -3.39 12.40 21.41
CA ILE A 29 -3.26 11.33 22.39
C ILE A 29 -1.97 10.53 22.15
N ALA A 30 -1.67 10.22 20.89
CA ALA A 30 -0.63 9.29 20.49
C ALA A 30 0.78 9.87 20.52
N ARG A 31 0.94 11.19 20.75
CA ARG A 31 2.25 11.88 20.71
C ARG A 31 3.04 11.56 19.43
N VAL A 32 2.32 11.38 18.32
CA VAL A 32 2.95 11.24 17.01
C VAL A 32 3.39 12.62 16.52
N ASP A 33 4.57 12.68 15.93
CA ASP A 33 5.22 13.95 15.56
C ASP A 33 4.47 14.72 14.46
N GLU A 34 3.57 14.05 13.72
CA GLU A 34 2.93 14.64 12.55
C GLU A 34 1.41 14.54 12.56
N GLU A 35 0.74 15.70 12.51
CA GLU A 35 -0.71 15.81 12.50
C GLU A 35 -1.31 15.51 11.12
N TRP A 36 -2.45 14.81 11.13
CA TRP A 36 -3.26 14.55 9.94
C TRP A 36 -3.96 15.83 9.49
N ARG A 37 -3.67 16.29 8.27
CA ARG A 37 -4.26 17.51 7.69
C ARG A 37 -4.61 17.28 6.21
N PRO A 38 -5.70 17.87 5.69
CA PRO A 38 -6.03 17.78 4.28
C PRO A 38 -4.88 18.24 3.38
N GLY A 39 -4.68 17.57 2.24
CA GLY A 39 -3.63 17.86 1.26
C GLY A 39 -2.29 17.18 1.53
N ARG A 40 -2.11 16.54 2.69
CA ARG A 40 -0.93 15.72 2.97
C ARG A 40 -1.01 14.35 2.30
N HIS A 41 0.14 13.86 1.87
CA HIS A 41 0.27 12.54 1.28
C HIS A 41 0.88 11.55 2.26
N ALA A 42 0.56 10.28 2.10
CA ALA A 42 1.15 9.19 2.87
C ALA A 42 1.21 7.95 2.00
N LEU A 43 2.17 7.08 2.27
CA LEU A 43 2.20 5.72 1.72
C LEU A 43 1.59 4.77 2.74
N LEU A 44 0.59 4.01 2.29
CA LEU A 44 -0.16 3.07 3.10
C LEU A 44 0.18 1.65 2.66
N MET A 45 0.65 0.82 3.58
CA MET A 45 0.82 -0.62 3.37
C MET A 45 -0.27 -1.35 4.13
N ILE A 46 -1.27 -1.81 3.39
CA ILE A 46 -2.41 -2.53 3.94
C ILE A 46 -2.09 -4.03 3.90
N PRO A 47 -1.91 -4.69 5.05
CA PRO A 47 -1.67 -6.12 5.07
C PRO A 47 -2.92 -6.89 4.61
N ALA A 48 -2.71 -7.99 3.90
CA ALA A 48 -3.80 -8.89 3.50
C ALA A 48 -4.56 -9.47 4.70
N ARG A 49 -3.81 -9.68 5.79
CA ARG A 49 -4.29 -10.23 7.05
C ARG A 49 -4.97 -9.14 7.90
N PRO A 50 -6.28 -9.22 8.16
CA PRO A 50 -7.04 -8.16 8.81
C PRO A 50 -6.67 -7.94 10.29
N GLU A 51 -6.02 -8.90 10.93
CA GLU A 51 -5.49 -8.77 12.29
C GLU A 51 -4.22 -7.92 12.38
N LEU A 52 -3.56 -7.65 11.25
CA LEU A 52 -2.36 -6.82 11.19
C LEU A 52 -2.73 -5.35 11.00
N SER A 53 -1.98 -4.47 11.64
CA SER A 53 -2.18 -3.03 11.50
C SER A 53 -1.67 -2.54 10.16
N VAL A 54 -2.36 -1.57 9.58
CA VAL A 54 -1.88 -0.81 8.41
C VAL A 54 -0.62 -0.06 8.83
N GLU A 55 0.44 -0.21 8.07
CA GLU A 55 1.64 0.61 8.23
C GLU A 55 1.49 1.89 7.42
N ILE A 56 1.76 3.02 8.07
CA ILE A 56 1.59 4.34 7.47
C ILE A 56 2.92 5.06 7.50
N THR A 57 3.41 5.42 6.32
CA THR A 57 4.64 6.20 6.14
C THR A 57 4.26 7.64 5.81
N PRO A 58 4.72 8.63 6.62
CA PRO A 58 4.39 10.03 6.42
C PRO A 58 5.02 10.60 5.14
N GLU A 59 4.54 11.75 4.70
CA GLU A 59 5.02 12.44 3.48
C GLU A 59 6.54 12.66 3.47
N SER A 60 7.13 12.92 4.64
CA SER A 60 8.56 13.14 4.83
C SER A 60 9.42 11.97 4.39
N ASP A 61 8.95 10.74 4.59
CA ASP A 61 9.64 9.49 4.22
C ASP A 61 9.06 8.83 2.96
N MET A 62 7.84 9.22 2.58
CA MET A 62 7.09 8.63 1.48
C MET A 62 7.89 8.60 0.17
N TRP A 63 8.47 9.74 -0.23
CA TRP A 63 9.15 9.84 -1.54
C TRP A 63 10.38 8.95 -1.65
N ARG A 64 11.15 8.81 -0.56
CA ARG A 64 12.28 7.87 -0.50
C ARG A 64 11.79 6.43 -0.66
N MET A 65 10.73 6.06 0.06
CA MET A 65 10.20 4.70 0.00
C MET A 65 9.58 4.37 -1.36
N LEU A 66 8.98 5.37 -2.03
CA LEU A 66 8.49 5.22 -3.40
C LEU A 66 9.60 4.96 -4.40
N ASP A 67 10.73 5.66 -4.29
CA ASP A 67 11.91 5.43 -5.14
C ASP A 67 12.48 4.01 -4.95
N GLU A 68 12.57 3.56 -3.69
CA GLU A 68 12.98 2.18 -3.38
C GLU A 68 12.02 1.14 -3.97
N ILE A 69 10.70 1.35 -3.85
CA ILE A 69 9.70 0.45 -4.43
C ILE A 69 9.82 0.40 -5.95
N ASP A 70 9.93 1.55 -6.63
CA ASP A 70 10.05 1.58 -8.09
C ASP A 70 11.37 0.92 -8.55
N GLY A 71 12.46 1.09 -7.79
CA GLY A 71 13.72 0.38 -8.01
C GLY A 71 13.59 -1.15 -7.88
N TYR A 72 13.05 -1.63 -6.77
CA TYR A 72 12.84 -3.07 -6.56
C TYR A 72 11.81 -3.67 -7.54
N ALA A 73 10.81 -2.90 -7.97
CA ALA A 73 9.84 -3.34 -8.96
C ALA A 73 10.48 -3.58 -10.33
N ALA A 74 11.43 -2.73 -10.74
CA ALA A 74 12.20 -2.90 -11.96
C ALA A 74 13.05 -4.18 -11.90
N ASP A 75 13.73 -4.43 -10.78
CA ASP A 75 14.53 -5.64 -10.58
C ASP A 75 13.65 -6.90 -10.53
N ALA A 76 12.48 -6.81 -9.89
CA ALA A 76 11.55 -7.93 -9.75
C ALA A 76 11.06 -8.44 -11.11
N ALA A 77 10.95 -7.59 -12.13
CA ALA A 77 10.57 -8.00 -13.48
C ALA A 77 11.56 -8.99 -14.11
N ALA A 78 12.82 -8.99 -13.66
CA ALA A 78 13.85 -9.93 -14.09
C ALA A 78 13.93 -11.19 -13.22
N THR A 79 13.07 -11.34 -12.21
CA THR A 79 13.08 -12.46 -11.27
C THR A 79 11.84 -13.32 -11.39
N GLU A 80 12.01 -14.65 -11.41
CA GLU A 80 10.88 -15.56 -11.34
C GLU A 80 10.26 -15.55 -9.94
N CYS A 81 8.93 -15.46 -9.87
CA CYS A 81 8.21 -15.61 -8.60
C CYS A 81 8.45 -17.03 -8.04
N PRO A 82 9.06 -17.19 -6.85
CA PRO A 82 9.36 -18.51 -6.29
C PRO A 82 8.09 -19.36 -6.13
N ALA A 83 8.20 -20.68 -6.34
CA ALA A 83 7.05 -21.61 -6.30
C ALA A 83 6.23 -21.49 -4.99
N TYR A 84 6.91 -21.31 -3.85
CA TYR A 84 6.26 -21.09 -2.55
C TYR A 84 5.27 -19.91 -2.54
N TRP A 85 5.53 -18.85 -3.31
CA TRP A 85 4.66 -17.67 -3.41
C TRP A 85 3.67 -17.78 -4.57
N ARG A 86 4.06 -18.42 -5.67
CA ARG A 86 3.24 -18.60 -6.88
C ARG A 86 2.08 -19.57 -6.69
N ASP A 87 2.33 -20.66 -5.97
CA ASP A 87 1.37 -21.77 -5.82
C ASP A 87 0.52 -21.62 -4.55
N ARG A 88 0.68 -20.51 -3.83
CA ARG A 88 -0.17 -20.16 -2.70
C ARG A 88 -1.52 -19.72 -3.26
N GLU A 89 -2.59 -20.28 -2.71
CA GLU A 89 -3.95 -19.86 -3.06
C GLU A 89 -4.06 -18.34 -2.85
N PRO A 90 -4.43 -17.56 -3.90
CA PRO A 90 -4.46 -16.12 -3.80
C PRO A 90 -5.43 -15.71 -2.72
N ASP A 91 -5.01 -14.80 -1.85
CA ASP A 91 -5.92 -14.19 -0.89
C ASP A 91 -7.06 -13.55 -1.69
N PRO A 92 -8.33 -13.91 -1.47
CA PRO A 92 -9.46 -13.34 -2.20
C PRO A 92 -9.56 -11.82 -2.08
N LEU A 93 -8.82 -11.20 -1.15
CA LEU A 93 -8.70 -9.75 -0.99
C LEU A 93 -7.57 -9.10 -1.81
N LEU A 94 -6.69 -9.88 -2.47
CA LEU A 94 -5.52 -9.41 -3.22
C LEU A 94 -5.54 -9.77 -4.71
N VAL A 95 -6.66 -10.29 -5.23
CA VAL A 95 -6.73 -10.72 -6.63
C VAL A 95 -6.67 -9.49 -7.55
N ASP A 96 -5.69 -9.44 -8.45
CA ASP A 96 -5.73 -8.51 -9.57
C ASP A 96 -7.01 -8.77 -10.37
N PRO A 97 -7.73 -7.71 -10.82
CA PRO A 97 -8.90 -7.92 -11.64
C PRO A 97 -8.52 -8.69 -12.91
N PRO A 98 -9.37 -9.63 -13.39
CA PRO A 98 -9.07 -10.41 -14.58
C PRO A 98 -8.83 -9.46 -15.77
N GLY A 99 -7.61 -9.47 -16.29
CA GLY A 99 -7.18 -8.55 -17.35
C GLY A 99 -5.81 -7.89 -17.14
N ALA A 100 -5.21 -8.01 -15.95
CA ALA A 100 -3.80 -7.65 -15.72
C ALA A 100 -2.86 -8.69 -16.33
N ALA A 101 -2.92 -8.83 -17.65
CA ALA A 101 -1.97 -9.64 -18.41
C ALA A 101 -0.58 -9.00 -18.25
N VAL A 102 0.35 -9.75 -17.65
CA VAL A 102 1.78 -9.52 -17.80
C VAL A 102 2.09 -9.68 -19.28
N SER A 103 2.23 -8.56 -19.99
CA SER A 103 2.80 -8.57 -21.33
C SER A 103 4.31 -8.73 -21.17
N GLY A 104 4.86 -9.73 -21.85
CA GLY A 104 6.21 -10.28 -21.64
C GLY A 104 7.34 -9.52 -22.27
#